data_AF-A0A6A6DCG2-F1
#
_entry.id   AF-A0A6A6DCG2-F1
#
_cell.length_a   1.000
_cell.length_b   1.000
_cell.length_c   1.000
_cell.angle_alpha   90.00
_cell.angle_beta   90.00
_cell.angle_gamma   90.00
#
_symmetry.space_group_name_H-M   'P 1'
#
loop_
_entity.id
_entity.type
_entity.pdbx_description
1 polymer ?
#
loop_
_entity_poly.entity_id
_entity_poly.type
_entity_poly.pdbx_seq_one_letter_code
_entity_poly.pdbx_strand_id
1 'polypeptide(L)' 'MRTVIISARYVEQYKLENFLVETFGFGKVGVRLTRGKYQCTVPRLLRPEEIERLKEQVTVEHYQEI' A
#
# COMPACT_ATOMS: atom_id res chain seq x y z
N MET A 1 13.43 -5.38 4.29
CA MET A 1 12.27 -4.91 3.51
C MET A 1 11.22 -6.00 3.53
N ARG A 2 9.94 -5.66 3.66
CA ARG A 2 8.81 -6.60 3.61
C ARG A 2 7.96 -6.30 2.39
N THR A 3 7.32 -7.32 1.84
CA THR A 3 6.40 -7.17 0.72
C THR A 3 4.99 -7.41 1.23
N VAL A 4 4.09 -6.48 0.97
CA VAL A 4 2.67 -6.60 1.32
C VAL A 4 1.84 -6.52 0.04
N ILE A 5 0.77 -7.28 -0.06
CA ILE A 5 -0.18 -7.19 -1.17
C ILE A 5 -1.35 -6.34 -0.71
N ILE A 6 -1.54 -5.22 -1.38
CA ILE A 6 -2.66 -4.32 -1.20
C ILE A 6 -3.55 -4.46 -2.44
N SER A 7 -4.74 -5.03 -2.26
CA SER A 7 -5.74 -5.08 -3.32
C SER A 7 -6.54 -3.78 -3.27
N ALA A 8 -6.28 -2.90 -4.24
CA ALA A 8 -6.96 -1.63 -4.42
C ALA A 8 -7.38 -1.50 -5.90
N ARG A 9 -8.27 -0.55 -6.21
CA ARG A 9 -8.70 -0.33 -7.60
C ARG A 9 -7.58 0.29 -8.43
N TYR A 10 -7.61 0.06 -9.75
CA TYR A 10 -6.61 0.59 -10.69
C TYR A 10 -6.44 2.12 -10.60
N VAL A 11 -7.54 2.85 -10.36
CA VAL A 11 -7.54 4.32 -10.25
C VAL A 11 -6.89 4.85 -8.97
N GLU A 12 -6.50 3.98 -8.04
CA GLU A 12 -5.99 4.37 -6.73
C GLU A 12 -4.49 4.17 -6.57
N GLN A 13 -3.76 3.77 -7.63
CA GLN A 13 -2.30 3.58 -7.58
C GLN A 13 -1.59 4.84 -7.06
N TYR A 14 -1.94 6.01 -7.58
CA TYR A 14 -1.33 7.28 -7.17
C TYR A 14 -1.60 7.60 -5.70
N LYS A 15 -2.85 7.37 -5.23
CA LYS A 15 -3.21 7.58 -3.82
C LYS A 15 -2.45 6.63 -2.90
N LEU A 16 -2.35 5.37 -3.30
CA LEU A 16 -1.64 4.33 -2.56
C LEU A 16 -0.14 4.66 -2.47
N GLU A 17 0.49 5.04 -3.59
CA GLU A 17 1.89 5.43 -3.61
C GLU A 17 2.14 6.66 -2.75
N ASN A 18 1.28 7.69 -2.87
CA ASN A 18 1.40 8.90 -2.07
C ASN A 18 1.25 8.61 -0.57
N PHE A 19 0.25 7.81 -0.18
CA PHE A 19 0.08 7.37 1.21
C PHE A 19 1.32 6.64 1.74
N LEU A 20 1.90 5.73 0.94
CA LEU A 20 3.09 4.98 1.34
C LEU A 20 4.33 5.88 1.45
N VAL A 21 4.49 6.84 0.55
CA VAL A 21 5.55 7.85 0.60
C VAL A 21 5.39 8.78 1.81
N GLU A 22 4.16 9.20 2.13
CA GLU A 22 3.88 10.00 3.34
C GLU A 22 4.14 9.21 4.63
N THR A 23 3.82 7.91 4.63
CA THR A 23 3.97 7.05 5.82
C THR A 23 5.42 6.64 6.08
N PHE A 24 6.17 6.31 5.03
CA PHE A 24 7.51 5.72 5.15
C PHE A 24 8.64 6.60 4.64
N GLY A 25 8.34 7.62 3.83
CA GLY A 25 9.30 8.50 3.20
C GLY A 25 9.61 8.13 1.75
N PHE A 26 9.99 9.14 0.96
CA PHE A 26 10.37 8.99 -0.44
C PHE A 26 11.57 8.04 -0.60
N GLY A 27 11.51 7.16 -1.60
CA GLY A 27 12.56 6.18 -1.91
C GLY A 27 12.64 4.97 -0.95
N LYS A 28 11.78 4.90 0.07
CA LYS A 28 11.72 3.74 0.99
C LYS A 28 10.61 2.74 0.66
N VAL A 29 9.76 3.08 -0.31
CA VAL A 29 8.61 2.28 -0.72
C VAL A 29 8.65 2.01 -2.21
N GLY A 30 8.12 0.85 -2.62
CA GLY A 30 7.92 0.51 -4.02
C GLY A 30 6.50 -0.01 -4.22
N VAL A 31 5.84 0.41 -5.29
CA VAL A 31 4.52 -0.09 -5.67
C VAL A 31 4.63 -0.75 -7.03
N ARG A 32 4.17 -2.00 -7.16
CA ARG A 32 4.14 -2.74 -8.41
C ARG A 32 2.78 -3.39 -8.60
N LEU A 33 2.14 -3.18 -9.74
CA LEU A 33 0.91 -3.89 -10.10
C LEU A 33 1.26 -5.26 -10.69
N THR A 34 0.86 -6.33 -10.02
CA THR A 34 1.10 -7.72 -10.45
C THR A 34 -0.23 -8.47 -10.44
N ARG A 35 -0.69 -8.96 -11.61
CA ARG A 35 -1.94 -9.74 -11.76
C ARG A 35 -3.19 -9.05 -11.16
N GLY A 36 -3.30 -7.73 -11.33
CA GLY A 36 -4.43 -6.95 -10.81
C GLY A 36 -4.39 -6.66 -9.31
N LYS A 37 -3.27 -6.92 -8.63
CA LYS A 37 -3.04 -6.59 -7.21
C LYS A 37 -1.80 -5.71 -7.07
N TYR A 38 -1.82 -4.74 -6.15
CA TYR A 38 -0.62 -3.96 -5.86
C TYR A 38 0.27 -4.70 -4.88
N GLN A 39 1.46 -5.05 -5.31
CA GLN A 39 2.55 -5.48 -4.45
C GLN A 39 3.31 -4.25 -4.00
N CYS A 40 3.26 -3.97 -2.70
CA CYS A 40 3.93 -2.85 -2.09
C CYS A 40 5.13 -3.37 -1.29
N THR A 41 6.32 -2.88 -1.60
CA THR A 41 7.53 -3.10 -0.80
C THR A 41 7.64 -1.97 0.20
N VAL A 42 7.59 -2.31 1.49
CA VAL A 42 7.62 -1.35 2.60
C VAL A 42 8.72 -1.72 3.60
N PRO A 43 9.30 -0.74 4.31
CA PRO A 43 10.38 -1.02 5.25
C PRO A 43 9.89 -1.79 6.49
N ARG A 44 8.65 -1.54 6.92
CA ARG A 44 7.94 -2.26 7.99
C ARG A 44 6.45 -2.43 7.61
N LEU A 45 5.75 -3.29 8.33
CA LEU A 45 4.30 -3.43 8.18
C LEU A 45 3.57 -2.15 8.59
N LEU A 46 2.40 -1.94 8.01
CA LEU A 46 1.48 -0.90 8.44
C LEU A 46 0.96 -1.22 9.85
N ARG A 47 0.93 -0.20 10.70
CA ARG A 47 0.26 -0.26 12.00
C ARG A 47 -1.26 -0.28 11.83
N PRO A 48 -2.03 -0.75 12.82
CA PRO A 48 -3.50 -0.77 12.74
C PRO A 48 -4.07 0.60 12.34
N GLU A 49 -3.55 1.66 12.94
CA GLU A 49 -3.92 3.07 12.69
C GLU A 49 -3.67 3.49 11.22
N GLU A 50 -2.57 3.02 10.64
CA GLU A 50 -2.18 3.29 9.27
C GLU A 50 -3.03 2.48 8.28
N ILE A 51 -3.43 1.26 8.67
CA ILE A 51 -4.36 0.43 7.90
C ILE A 51 -5.75 1.06 7.85
N GLU A 52 -6.24 1.63 8.95
CA GLU A 52 -7.52 2.35 8.97
C GLU A 52 -7.48 3.57 8.06
N ARG A 53 -6.43 4.41 8.17
CA ARG A 53 -6.25 5.56 7.28
C ARG A 53 -6.13 5.15 5.81
N LEU A 54 -5.47 4.03 5.53
CA LEU A 54 -5.39 3.49 4.17
C LEU A 54 -6.77 3.08 3.65
N LYS A 55 -7.60 2.42 4.47
CA LYS A 55 -8.99 2.04 4.12
C LYS A 55 -9.90 3.25 3.91
N GLU A 56 -9.63 4.38 4.55
CA GLU A 56 -10.37 5.63 4.33
C GLU A 56 -9.96 6.34 3.04
N GLN A 57 -8.67 6.31 2.67
CA GLN A 57 -8.15 7.00 1.49
C GLN A 57 -8.26 6.19 0.19
N VAL A 58 -8.19 4.87 0.32
CA VAL A 58 -8.20 3.90 -0.77
C VAL A 58 -9.33 2.91 -0.51
N THR A 59 -10.11 2.58 -1.52
CA THR A 59 -11.09 1.50 -1.44
C THR A 59 -10.33 0.16 -1.43
N VAL A 60 -9.71 -0.15 -0.29
CA VAL A 60 -8.95 -1.38 -0.11
C VAL A 60 -9.94 -2.53 0.01
N GLU A 61 -10.03 -3.33 -1.04
CA GLU A 61 -10.85 -4.54 -1.00
C GLU A 61 -10.21 -5.59 -0.09
N HIS A 62 -8.88 -5.75 -0.13
CA HIS A 62 -8.16 -6.72 0.70
C HIS A 62 -6.71 -6.29 1.01
N TYR A 63 -6.33 -6.32 2.29
CA TYR A 63 -4.93 -6.22 2.74
C TYR A 63 -4.42 -7.62 3.09
N GLN A 64 -3.34 -8.08 2.46
CA GLN A 64 -2.78 -9.41 2.69
C GLN A 64 -1.24 -9.35 2.76
N GLU A 65 -0.67 -9.94 3.79
CA GLU A 65 0.78 -10.10 3.95
C GLU A 65 1.23 -11.37 3.22
N ILE A 66 2.40 -11.33 2.56
CA ILE A 66 3.07 -12.48 1.92
C ILE A 66 4.44 -12.70 2.54
#